data_AF-A0AAW1MIE5-F1
#
_entry.id   AF-A0AAW1MIE5-F1
#
_cell.length_a   1.000
_cell.length_b   1.000
_cell.length_c   1.000
_cell.angle_alpha   90.00
_cell.angle_beta   90.00
_cell.angle_gamma   90.00
#
_symmetry.space_group_name_H-M   'P 1'
#
loop_
_entity.id
_entity.type
_entity.pdbx_description
1 polymer ?
#
loop_
_entity_poly.entity_id
_entity_poly.type
_entity_poly.pdbx_seq_one_letter_code
_entity_poly.pdbx_strand_id
1 'polypeptide(L)'
;MLLTKYYLRRKRLMVLLAIQLLQNEENTQIERTCRVRDIFKKRKEQGAFNNLICEMQLSDPQKYENYLRMTADQFKALLQLIGPSLQKDFEQM
;
A
#
# COMPACT_ATOMS: atom_id res chain seq x y z
N MET A 1 -0.66 47.97 26.79
CA MET A 1 -1.69 47.26 25.99
C MET A 1 -1.24 46.92 24.56
N LEU A 2 -0.31 47.66 23.93
CA LEU A 2 0.19 47.34 22.57
C LEU A 2 1.16 46.14 22.56
N LEU A 3 2.06 46.06 23.56
CA LEU A 3 3.01 44.95 23.70
C LEU A 3 2.33 43.60 23.96
N THR A 4 1.22 43.58 24.70
CA THR A 4 0.44 42.36 24.96
C THR A 4 -0.27 41.87 23.69
N LYS A 5 -0.80 42.79 22.87
CA LYS A 5 -1.36 42.48 21.55
C LYS A 5 -0.29 41.94 20.58
N TYR A 6 0.91 42.52 20.59
CA TYR A 6 2.04 42.06 19.79
C TYR A 6 2.51 40.67 20.19
N TYR A 7 2.67 40.43 21.49
CA TYR A 7 3.02 39.12 22.04
C TYR A 7 1.99 38.05 21.68
N LEU A 8 0.69 38.39 21.78
CA LEU A 8 -0.38 37.48 21.42
C LEU A 8 -0.40 37.15 19.92
N ARG A 9 -0.14 38.15 19.06
CA ARG A 9 -0.03 37.95 17.60
C ARG A 9 1.15 37.06 17.25
N ARG A 10 2.33 37.30 17.85
CA ARG A 10 3.53 36.47 17.64
C ARG A 10 3.32 35.04 18.11
N LYS A 11 2.67 34.83 19.26
CA LYS A 11 2.33 33.50 19.76
C LYS A 11 1.40 32.73 18.81
N ARG A 12 0.38 33.40 18.23
CA ARG A 12 -0.50 32.80 17.22
C ARG A 12 0.25 32.41 15.95
N LEU A 13 1.18 33.25 15.48
CA LEU A 13 2.00 32.95 14.31
C LEU A 13 2.90 31.71 14.54
N MET A 14 3.49 31.58 15.74
CA MET A 14 4.30 30.41 16.09
C MET A 14 3.47 29.12 16.10
N VAL A 15 2.22 29.19 16.58
CA VAL A 15 1.30 28.03 16.59
C VAL A 15 0.92 27.63 15.16
N LEU A 16 0.60 28.60 14.29
CA LEU A 16 0.30 28.33 12.88
C LEU A 16 1.49 27.70 12.15
N LEU A 17 2.70 28.22 12.39
CA LEU A 17 3.93 27.67 11.83
C LEU A 17 4.17 26.22 12.32
N ALA A 18 3.97 25.95 13.60
CA ALA A 18 4.12 24.60 14.16
C ALA A 18 3.14 23.60 13.54
N ILE A 19 1.87 24.01 13.31
CA ILE A 19 0.86 23.17 12.64
C ILE A 19 1.29 22.86 11.20
N GLN A 20 1.81 23.84 10.45
CA GLN A 20 2.29 23.62 9.09
C GLN A 20 3.49 22.67 9.03
N LEU A 21 4.42 22.75 9.99
CA LEU A 21 5.57 21.86 10.04
C LEU A 21 5.15 20.40 10.32
N LEU A 22 4.21 20.19 11.25
CA LEU A 22 3.67 18.86 11.53
C LEU A 22 2.92 18.25 10.33
N GLN A 23 2.19 19.06 9.55
CA GLN A 23 1.54 18.61 8.31
C GLN A 23 2.54 18.28 7.19
N ASN A 24 3.72 18.90 7.19
CA ASN A 24 4.76 18.61 6.19
C ASN A 24 5.52 17.31 6.50
N GLU A 25 5.68 16.92 7.76
CA GLU A 25 6.32 15.65 8.12
C GLU A 25 5.56 14.43 7.56
N GLU A 26 4.22 14.46 7.57
CA GLU A 26 3.39 13.42 6.93
C GLU A 26 3.61 13.33 5.41
N ASN A 27 3.93 14.46 4.75
CA ASN A 27 4.20 14.52 3.32
C ASN A 27 5.65 14.11 2.94
N THR A 28 6.54 13.93 3.92
CA THR A 28 7.94 13.51 3.67
C THR A 28 8.15 12.01 3.60
N GLN A 29 7.09 11.20 3.73
CA GLN A 29 7.10 9.87 3.14
C GLN A 29 7.14 10.02 1.62
N ILE A 30 8.35 10.26 1.10
CA ILE A 30 8.66 10.19 -0.32
C ILE A 30 8.28 8.79 -0.75
N GLU A 31 7.08 8.64 -1.29
CA GLU A 31 6.68 7.44 -2.03
C GLU A 31 7.77 7.27 -3.09
N ARG A 32 8.60 6.24 -2.92
CA ARG A 32 9.58 5.85 -3.93
C ARG A 32 8.76 5.58 -5.19
N THR A 33 8.75 6.54 -6.12
CA THR A 33 7.91 6.49 -7.32
C THR A 33 8.49 5.46 -8.29
N CYS A 34 8.33 4.19 -7.99
CA CYS A 34 8.10 3.21 -9.03
C CYS A 34 6.85 3.71 -9.75
N ARG A 35 6.95 4.03 -11.04
CA ARG A 35 5.85 4.62 -11.82
C ARG A 35 4.74 3.59 -12.01
N VAL A 36 3.89 3.45 -10.99
CA VAL A 36 2.74 2.55 -10.99
C VAL A 36 1.63 3.20 -11.82
N ARG A 37 1.09 2.46 -12.80
CA ARG A 37 -0.02 2.94 -13.64
C ARG A 37 -1.25 3.21 -12.79
N ASP A 38 -2.07 4.19 -13.16
CA ASP A 38 -3.21 4.64 -12.35
C ASP A 38 -4.23 3.54 -12.06
N ILE A 39 -4.43 2.59 -12.99
CA ILE A 39 -5.29 1.41 -12.79
C ILE A 39 -4.88 0.58 -11.57
N PHE A 40 -3.60 0.61 -11.19
CA PHE A 40 -3.06 -0.16 -10.08
C PHE A 40 -3.03 0.60 -8.76
N LYS A 41 -3.30 1.92 -8.77
CA LYS A 41 -3.41 2.72 -7.54
C LYS A 41 -4.65 2.35 -6.73
N LYS A 42 -5.73 1.94 -7.42
CA LYS A 42 -7.00 1.53 -6.81
C LYS A 42 -7.05 0.07 -6.34
N ARG A 43 -5.94 -0.67 -6.39
CA ARG A 43 -5.91 -2.10 -6.03
C ARG A 43 -6.48 -2.41 -4.65
N LYS A 44 -6.24 -1.53 -3.66
CA LYS A 44 -6.77 -1.67 -2.29
C LYS A 44 -8.29 -1.49 -2.25
N GLU A 45 -8.80 -0.47 -2.92
CA GLU A 45 -10.25 -0.17 -2.98
C GLU A 45 -11.03 -1.24 -3.75
N GLN A 46 -10.40 -1.85 -4.76
CA GLN A 46 -11.04 -2.84 -5.62
C GLN A 46 -11.23 -4.20 -4.94
N GLY A 47 -10.55 -4.48 -3.82
CA GLY A 47 -10.71 -5.69 -2.99
C GLY A 47 -10.26 -7.01 -3.64
N ALA A 48 -10.37 -7.12 -4.96
CA ALA A 48 -10.06 -8.29 -5.76
C ALA A 48 -8.58 -8.68 -5.70
N PHE A 49 -7.68 -7.75 -5.40
CA PHE A 49 -6.25 -8.04 -5.44
C PHE A 49 -5.80 -9.06 -4.37
N ASN A 50 -6.40 -9.01 -3.17
CA ASN A 50 -5.94 -9.83 -2.04
C ASN A 50 -6.65 -11.19 -2.00
N ASN A 51 -7.96 -11.22 -2.24
CA ASN A 51 -8.76 -12.40 -1.91
C ASN A 51 -9.34 -13.12 -3.13
N LEU A 52 -9.39 -12.47 -4.31
CA LEU A 52 -10.12 -13.02 -5.46
C LEU A 52 -9.66 -14.43 -5.85
N ILE A 53 -8.35 -14.68 -5.85
CA ILE A 53 -7.80 -15.99 -6.22
C ILE A 53 -8.20 -17.05 -5.20
N CYS A 54 -8.12 -16.74 -3.90
CA CYS A 54 -8.57 -17.66 -2.83
C CYS A 54 -10.08 -17.90 -2.87
N GLU A 55 -10.88 -16.85 -3.06
CA GLU A 55 -12.34 -16.95 -3.16
C GLU A 55 -12.73 -17.83 -4.34
N MET A 56 -12.15 -17.60 -5.53
CA MET A 56 -12.40 -18.44 -6.70
C MET A 56 -11.97 -19.88 -6.47
N GLN A 57 -10.82 -20.12 -5.85
CA GLN A 57 -10.36 -21.48 -5.57
C GLN A 57 -11.32 -22.25 -4.64
N LEU A 58 -11.94 -21.57 -3.68
CA LEU A 58 -12.85 -22.18 -2.71
C LEU A 58 -14.27 -22.33 -3.22
N SER A 59 -14.79 -21.33 -3.95
CA SER A 59 -16.20 -21.29 -4.34
C SER A 59 -16.45 -21.75 -5.78
N ASP A 60 -15.50 -21.56 -6.70
CA ASP A 60 -15.71 -21.74 -8.14
C ASP A 60 -14.43 -22.16 -8.89
N PRO A 61 -14.13 -23.48 -8.92
CA PRO A 61 -12.96 -24.02 -9.62
C PRO A 61 -12.95 -23.71 -11.13
N GLN A 62 -14.13 -23.63 -11.76
CA GLN A 62 -14.23 -23.38 -13.20
C GLN A 62 -13.85 -21.94 -13.54
N LYS A 63 -14.27 -20.98 -12.70
CA LYS A 63 -13.85 -19.59 -12.82
C LYS A 63 -12.38 -19.40 -12.49
N TYR A 64 -11.84 -20.13 -11.50
CA TYR A 64 -10.41 -20.16 -11.21
C TYR A 64 -9.59 -20.59 -12.44
N GLU A 65 -9.97 -21.70 -13.07
CA GLU A 65 -9.32 -22.20 -14.29
C GLU A 65 -9.41 -21.22 -15.45
N ASN A 66 -10.56 -20.60 -15.66
CA ASN A 66 -10.72 -19.61 -16.71
C ASN A 66 -9.88 -18.34 -16.47
N TYR A 67 -9.76 -17.91 -15.22
CA TYR A 67 -9.01 -16.72 -14.84
C TYR A 67 -7.49 -16.94 -14.92
N LEU A 68 -6.98 -18.02 -14.31
CA LEU A 68 -5.54 -18.32 -14.27
C LEU A 68 -5.05 -19.13 -15.47
N ARG A 69 -5.96 -19.66 -16.30
CA ARG A 69 -5.67 -20.58 -17.42
C ARG A 69 -4.93 -21.84 -16.98
N MET A 70 -5.12 -22.25 -15.73
CA MET A 70 -4.53 -23.44 -15.12
C MET A 70 -5.38 -23.91 -13.94
N THR A 71 -5.31 -25.20 -13.62
CA THR A 71 -5.96 -25.76 -12.44
C THR A 71 -5.26 -25.35 -11.15
N ALA A 72 -5.93 -25.48 -10.01
CA ALA A 72 -5.34 -25.19 -8.70
C ALA A 72 -4.10 -26.07 -8.43
N ASP A 73 -4.14 -27.33 -8.86
CA ASP A 73 -3.03 -28.27 -8.71
C ASP A 73 -1.83 -27.88 -9.57
N GLN A 74 -2.07 -27.44 -10.82
CA GLN A 74 -1.01 -26.93 -11.70
C GLN A 74 -0.35 -25.69 -11.11
N PHE A 75 -1.16 -24.75 -10.60
CA PHE A 75 -0.65 -23.57 -9.91
C PHE A 75 0.20 -23.95 -8.69
N LYS A 76 -0.25 -24.90 -7.88
CA LYS A 76 0.47 -25.37 -6.69
C LYS A 76 1.79 -26.06 -7.05
N ALA A 77 1.81 -26.91 -8.08
CA ALA A 77 3.01 -27.56 -8.56
C ALA A 77 4.04 -26.53 -9.06
N LEU A 78 3.57 -25.52 -9.80
CA LEU A 78 4.41 -24.43 -10.27
C LEU A 78 4.96 -23.62 -9.10
N LEU A 79 4.11 -23.26 -8.14
CA LEU A 79 4.53 -22.54 -6.93
C LEU A 79 5.54 -23.33 -6.09
N GLN A 80 5.44 -24.66 -6.02
CA GLN A 80 6.46 -25.48 -5.35
C GLN A 80 7.81 -25.46 -6.08
N LEU A 81 7.77 -25.42 -7.41
CA LEU A 81 8.97 -25.40 -8.24
C LEU A 81 9.72 -24.05 -8.15
N ILE A 82 9.00 -22.93 -8.25
CA ILE A 82 9.62 -21.59 -8.31
C ILE A 82 9.48 -20.78 -7.03
N GLY A 83 8.64 -21.21 -6.09
CA GLY A 83 8.45 -20.54 -4.81
C GLY A 83 9.76 -20.27 -4.05
N PRO A 84 10.69 -21.24 -3.98
CA PRO A 84 11.99 -21.03 -3.33
C PRO A 84 12.82 -19.89 -3.94
N SER A 85 12.70 -19.63 -5.25
CA SER A 85 13.45 -18.55 -5.93
C SER A 85 12.71 -17.21 -5.94
N LEU A 86 11.40 -17.21 -5.67
CA LEU A 86 10.57 -16.02 -5.54
C LEU A 86 10.53 -15.48 -4.12
N GLN A 87 10.77 -16.34 -3.12
CA GLN A 87 10.81 -15.92 -1.74
C GLN A 87 12.01 -14.98 -1.54
N LYS A 88 11.73 -13.81 -0.96
CA LYS A 88 12.79 -12.87 -0.61
C LYS A 88 13.73 -13.58 0.37
N ASP A 89 15.02 -13.55 0.11
CA ASP A 89 16.01 -14.00 1.08
C ASP A 89 15.84 -13.10 2.33
N PHE A 90 15.15 -13.64 3.33
CA PHE A 90 15.19 -13.05 4.66
C PHE A 90 16.51 -13.53 5.24
N GLU A 91 17.56 -12.71 5.07
CA GLU A 91 18.78 -12.83 5.89
C GLU A 91 18.33 -12.98 7.35
N GLN A 92 18.73 -14.11 7.95
CA GLN A 92 18.44 -14.44 9.34
C GLN A 92 19.05 -13.34 10.22
N MET A 93 18.19 -12.58 10.92
CA MET A 93 18.57 -11.76 12.08
C MET A 93 18.55 -12.61 13.34
#